data_AF-A0A0W7X880-F1
#
_entry.id   AF-A0A0W7X880-F1
#
_cell.length_a   1.000
_cell.length_b   1.000
_cell.length_c   1.000
_cell.angle_alpha   90.00
_cell.angle_beta   90.00
_cell.angle_gamma   90.00
#
_symmetry.space_group_name_H-M   'P 1'
#
loop_
_entity.id
_entity.type
_entity.pdbx_description
1 polymer ?
#
loop_
_entity_poly.entity_id
_entity_poly.type
_entity_poly.pdbx_seq_one_letter_code
_entity_poly.pdbx_strand_id
1 'polypeptide(L)' 'MREEGQWTLTDSGGHRRTTAPYDVRIYHAEEFAPLCRTAGFTDVRLYGGWDGAQPYHDDSPCLIAVATL' A
#
# COMPACT_ATOMS: atom_id res chain seq x y z
N MET A 1 -11.11 3.48 -0.84
CA MET A 1 -11.80 2.74 0.26
C MET A 1 -11.16 3.08 1.61
N ARG A 2 -11.89 3.03 2.73
CA ARG A 2 -11.30 3.13 4.08
C ARG A 2 -11.46 1.81 4.82
N GLU A 3 -10.44 1.44 5.58
CA GLU A 3 -10.45 0.29 6.46
C GLU A 3 -10.01 0.69 7.85
N GLU A 4 -10.82 0.29 8.83
CA GLU A 4 -10.50 0.41 10.24
C GLU A 4 -10.25 -0.99 10.80
N GLY A 5 -9.31 -1.12 11.72
CA GLY A 5 -9.04 -2.40 12.32
C GLY A 5 -8.05 -2.36 13.47
N GLN A 6 -7.72 -3.54 13.96
CA GLN A 6 -6.79 -3.72 15.06
C GLN A 6 -6.13 -5.09 14.93
N TRP A 7 -4.80 -5.14 15.11
CA TRP A 7 -4.06 -6.40 15.03
C TRP A 7 -3.90 -7.01 16.42
N THR A 8 -3.93 -8.33 16.49
CA THR A 8 -3.45 -9.08 17.66
C THR A 8 -2.21 -9.86 17.22
N LEU A 9 -1.09 -9.58 17.86
CA LEU A 9 0.17 -10.25 17.62
C LEU A 9 0.35 -11.35 18.67
N THR A 10 0.71 -12.54 18.23
CA THR A 10 1.05 -13.67 19.11
C THR A 10 2.54 -13.95 18.96
N ASP A 11 3.26 -13.98 20.08
CA ASP A 11 4.69 -14.33 20.07
C ASP A 11 4.91 -15.85 20.11
N SER A 12 6.17 -16.29 20.01
CA SER A 12 6.55 -17.70 20.03
C SER A 12 6.28 -18.40 21.37
N GLY A 13 6.08 -17.65 22.45
CA GLY A 13 5.67 -18.16 23.76
C GLY A 13 4.15 -18.22 23.94
N GLY A 14 3.36 -17.81 22.94
CA GLY A 14 1.90 -17.78 23.00
C GLY A 14 1.32 -16.54 23.69
N HIS A 15 2.14 -15.55 24.07
CA HIS A 15 1.61 -14.31 24.62
C HIS A 15 0.98 -13.48 23.50
N ARG A 16 -0.22 -12.98 23.78
CA ARG A 16 -0.98 -12.14 22.85
C ARG A 16 -0.85 -10.69 23.27
N ARG A 17 -0.50 -9.82 22.33
CA ARG A 17 -0.55 -8.36 22.49
C ARG A 17 -1.42 -7.76 21.41
N THR A 18 -2.34 -6.89 21.80
CA THR A 18 -3.17 -6.15 20.84
C THR A 18 -2.48 -4.84 20.48
N THR A 19 -2.42 -4.51 19.20
CA THR A 19 -1.81 -3.27 18.72
C THR A 19 -2.75 -2.08 18.91
N ALA A 20 -2.24 -0.87 18.71
CA ALA A 20 -3.10 0.29 18.50
C ALA A 20 -4.04 0.03 17.29
N PRO A 21 -5.29 0.53 17.34
CA PRO A 21 -6.17 0.54 16.18
C PRO A 21 -5.58 1.34 15.02
N TYR A 22 -5.95 0.97 13.78
CA TYR A 22 -5.60 1.70 12.57
C TYR A 22 -6.86 2.17 11.83
N ASP A 23 -6.75 3.32 11.15
CA ASP A 23 -7.65 3.80 10.09
C ASP A 23 -6.76 4.08 8.89
N VAL A 24 -6.96 3.33 7.81
CA VAL A 24 -6.19 3.47 6.57
C VAL A 24 -7.12 3.74 5.40
N ARG A 25 -6.67 4.59 4.48
CA ARG A 25 -7.32 4.78 3.18
C ARG A 25 -6.54 4.03 2.12
N ILE A 26 -7.21 3.07 1.50
CA ILE A 26 -6.70 2.29 0.37
C ILE A 26 -7.11 3.01 -0.92
N TYR A 27 -6.12 3.23 -1.79
CA TYR A 27 -6.29 3.86 -3.10
C TYR A 27 -6.09 2.84 -4.20
N HIS A 28 -6.91 2.92 -5.25
CA HIS A 28 -6.63 2.22 -6.50
C HIS A 28 -5.53 2.94 -7.29
N ALA A 29 -4.88 2.23 -8.21
CA ALA A 29 -3.86 2.79 -9.11
C ALA A 29 -4.34 4.02 -9.88
N GLU A 30 -5.59 3.97 -10.35
CA GLU A 30 -6.28 5.06 -11.06
C GLU A 30 -6.50 6.31 -10.21
N GLU A 31 -6.54 6.18 -8.88
CA GLU A 31 -6.64 7.30 -7.95
C GLU A 31 -5.25 7.80 -7.52
N PHE A 32 -4.32 6.87 -7.27
CA PHE A 32 -3.04 7.19 -6.66
C PHE A 32 -2.06 7.86 -7.61
N ALA A 33 -1.98 7.42 -8.88
CA ALA A 33 -1.09 8.05 -9.85
C ALA A 33 -1.44 9.53 -10.14
N PRO A 34 -2.71 9.92 -10.32
CA PRO A 34 -3.08 11.34 -10.39
C PRO A 34 -2.74 12.15 -9.14
N LEU A 35 -2.83 11.56 -7.94
CA LEU A 35 -2.42 12.23 -6.69
C LEU A 35 -0.92 12.53 -6.70
N CYS A 36 -0.09 11.58 -7.12
CA CYS A 36 1.36 11.82 -7.28
C CYS A 36 1.63 12.96 -8.27
N ARG A 37 0.93 12.99 -9.41
CA ARG A 37 1.08 14.07 -10.39
C ARG A 37 0.65 15.43 -9.84
N THR A 38 -0.44 15.46 -9.07
CA THR A 38 -0.91 16.68 -8.40
C THR A 38 0.10 17.19 -7.36
N ALA A 39 0.86 16.28 -6.74
CA ALA A 39 1.95 16.62 -5.82
C ALA A 39 3.23 17.11 -6.52
N GLY A 40 3.29 17.09 -7.86
CA GLY A 40 4.40 17.63 -8.66
C GLY A 40 5.34 16.59 -9.26
N PHE A 41 5.08 15.29 -9.11
CA PHE A 41 5.85 14.26 -9.81
C PHE A 41 5.42 14.16 -11.29
N THR A 42 6.38 13.98 -12.20
CA THR A 42 6.09 13.94 -13.64
C THR A 42 6.07 12.51 -14.20
N ASP A 43 6.98 11.64 -13.72
CA ASP A 43 6.98 10.21 -14.03
C ASP A 43 6.49 9.43 -12.80
N VAL A 44 5.49 8.57 -13.01
CA VAL A 44 4.89 7.72 -11.99
C VAL A 44 4.72 6.33 -12.57
N ARG A 45 5.46 5.37 -12.01
CA ARG A 45 5.42 3.96 -12.41
C ARG A 45 4.85 3.11 -11.29
N LEU A 46 3.97 2.20 -11.65
CA LEU A 46 3.26 1.33 -10.72
C LEU A 46 3.69 -0.12 -10.95
N TYR A 47 4.01 -0.80 -9.86
CA TYR A 47 4.45 -2.19 -9.84
C TYR A 47 3.58 -3.02 -8.89
N GLY A 48 3.36 -4.28 -9.26
CA GLY A 48 2.58 -5.24 -8.48
C GLY A 48 3.38 -5.97 -7.38
N GLY A 49 4.70 -5.81 -7.38
CA GLY A 49 5.60 -6.54 -6.49
C GLY A 49 6.99 -5.93 -6.37
N TRP A 50 7.74 -6.42 -5.38
CA TRP A 50 9.05 -5.89 -5.00
C TRP A 50 10.20 -6.29 -5.94
N ASP A 51 9.94 -7.16 -6.91
CA ASP A 51 10.92 -7.59 -7.90
C ASP A 51 11.17 -6.54 -9.00
N GLY A 52 10.33 -5.50 -9.08
CA GLY A 52 10.42 -4.43 -10.06
C GLY A 52 10.13 -4.87 -11.51
N ALA A 53 9.82 -6.15 -11.73
CA ALA A 53 9.58 -6.72 -13.04
C ALA A 53 8.08 -6.79 -13.36
N GLN A 54 7.23 -6.86 -12.34
CA GLN A 54 5.79 -7.04 -12.51
C GLN A 54 5.06 -5.70 -12.61
N PRO A 55 4.41 -5.40 -13.76
CA PRO A 55 3.43 -4.33 -13.82
C PRO A 55 2.33 -4.55 -12.77
N TYR A 56 1.75 -3.46 -12.28
CA TYR A 56 0.61 -3.56 -11.37
C TYR A 56 -0.64 -4.12 -12.08
N HIS A 57 -1.33 -5.04 -11.41
CA HIS A 57 -2.64 -5.58 -11.75
C HIS A 57 -3.52 -5.62 -10.48
N ASP A 58 -4.84 -5.67 -10.63
CA ASP A 58 -5.75 -5.65 -9.46
C ASP A 58 -5.67 -6.89 -8.58
N ASP A 59 -5.12 -8.00 -9.09
CA ASP A 59 -4.79 -9.21 -8.33
C ASP A 59 -3.38 -9.20 -7.74
N SER A 60 -2.63 -8.11 -7.93
CA SER A 60 -1.29 -7.96 -7.36
C SER A 60 -1.33 -7.92 -5.83
N PRO A 61 -0.36 -8.54 -5.13
CA PRO A 61 -0.33 -8.57 -3.67
C PRO A 61 -0.12 -7.18 -3.06
N CYS A 62 0.40 -6.22 -3.82
CA CYS A 62 0.60 -4.85 -3.39
C CYS A 62 0.63 -3.88 -4.57
N LEU A 63 0.40 -2.61 -4.29
CA LEU A 63 0.67 -1.50 -5.20
C LEU A 63 1.93 -0.79 -4.72
N ILE A 64 2.97 -0.78 -5.56
CA ILE A 64 4.21 -0.04 -5.33
C ILE A 64 4.30 1.08 -6.35
N ALA A 65 4.40 2.32 -5.89
CA ALA A 65 4.55 3.50 -6.75
C ALA A 65 5.97 4.05 -6.64
N VAL A 66 6.65 4.20 -7.78
CA VAL A 66 7.92 4.92 -7.90
C VAL A 66 7.64 6.21 -8.67
N ALA A 67 7.87 7.35 -8.02
CA ALA A 67 7.59 8.67 -8.57
C ALA A 67 8.85 9.54 -8.60
N THR A 68 9.10 10.19 -9.73
CA THR A 68 10.26 11.08 -9.94
C THR A 68 9.83 12.41 -10.57
N LEU A 69 10.69 13.42 -10.43
CA LEU A 69 10.51 14.74 -11.05
C LEU A 69 10.80 14.72 -12.56
#